data_AF-A0A7D7LGW4-F1
#
_entry.id   AF-A0A7D7LGW4-F1
#
_cell.length_a   1.000
_cell.length_b   1.000
_cell.length_c   1.000
_cell.angle_alpha   90.00
_cell.angle_beta   90.00
_cell.angle_gamma   90.00
#
_symmetry.space_group_name_H-M   'P 1'
#
loop_
_entity.id
_entity.type
_entity.pdbx_description
1 polymer ?
#
loop_
_entity_poly.entity_id
_entity_poly.type
_entity_poly.pdbx_seq_one_letter_code
_entity_poly.pdbx_strand_id
1 'polypeptide(L)'
;HVLDHLKGSGVERIVVVVGYKKELVQSLCSKIPGVTFAEQKEQLGTAHALLCAETELKDFQGSVIVACGDVPMITSETFSNIVKQHKENEFSATVLSAVVEKPTGYGRIIRNSSGEVTAIVEEKDSSAEEKLINEINTGTYVFD
;
A
#
# COMPACT_ATOMS: atom_id res chain seq x y z
N HIS A 1 -10.00 -11.62 1.95
CA HIS A 1 -9.61 -11.19 0.59
C HIS A 1 -8.21 -10.61 0.55
N VAL A 2 -7.94 -9.37 0.97
CA VAL A 2 -6.59 -8.76 0.87
C VAL A 2 -5.51 -9.63 1.54
N LEU A 3 -5.76 -10.09 2.77
CA LEU A 3 -4.85 -10.99 3.48
C LEU A 3 -4.60 -12.30 2.74
N ASP A 4 -5.63 -12.87 2.13
CA ASP A 4 -5.52 -14.12 1.36
C ASP A 4 -4.67 -13.89 0.11
N HIS A 5 -4.85 -12.74 -0.55
CA HIS A 5 -4.09 -12.39 -1.73
C HIS A 5 -2.61 -12.12 -1.44
N LEU A 6 -2.30 -11.39 -0.36
CA LEU A 6 -0.93 -11.19 0.12
C LEU A 6 -0.26 -12.53 0.48
N LYS A 7 -0.96 -13.41 1.16
CA LYS A 7 -0.43 -14.75 1.46
C LYS A 7 -0.20 -15.58 0.20
N GLY A 8 -1.16 -15.55 -0.73
CA GLY A 8 -1.04 -16.23 -2.02
C GLY A 8 0.10 -15.70 -2.88
N SER A 9 0.60 -14.49 -2.62
CA SER A 9 1.78 -13.93 -3.27
C SER A 9 3.10 -14.25 -2.55
N GLY A 10 3.08 -15.08 -1.51
CA GLY A 10 4.26 -15.49 -0.75
C GLY A 10 4.61 -14.59 0.44
N VAL A 11 3.73 -13.66 0.84
CA VAL A 11 3.96 -12.87 2.06
C VAL A 11 3.65 -13.71 3.29
N GLU A 12 4.68 -14.03 4.08
CA GLU A 12 4.56 -14.87 5.27
C GLU A 12 4.23 -14.08 6.54
N ARG A 13 4.76 -12.84 6.64
CA ARG A 13 4.56 -11.95 7.78
C ARG A 13 3.70 -10.76 7.36
N ILE A 14 2.59 -10.55 8.04
CA ILE A 14 1.66 -9.46 7.77
C ILE A 14 1.37 -8.72 9.07
N VAL A 15 1.60 -7.40 9.10
CA VAL A 15 1.21 -6.53 10.20
C VAL A 15 -0.07 -5.79 9.81
N VAL A 16 -1.17 -6.06 10.50
CA VAL A 16 -2.43 -5.36 10.26
C VAL A 16 -2.51 -4.16 11.19
N VAL A 17 -2.46 -2.96 10.62
CA VAL A 17 -2.66 -1.72 11.37
C VAL A 17 -4.14 -1.53 11.64
N VAL A 18 -4.52 -1.49 12.92
CA VAL A 18 -5.91 -1.40 13.39
C VAL A 18 -6.16 -0.09 14.14
N GLY A 19 -7.39 0.41 14.09
CA GLY A 19 -7.83 1.62 14.79
C GLY A 19 -9.27 1.49 15.28
N TYR A 20 -10.21 2.16 14.61
CA TYR A 20 -11.64 2.08 14.96
C TYR A 20 -12.15 0.62 14.95
N LYS A 21 -12.81 0.20 16.04
CA LYS A 21 -13.30 -1.18 16.25
C LYS A 21 -12.22 -2.26 16.06
N LYS A 22 -10.99 -1.99 16.49
CA LYS A 22 -9.84 -2.91 16.39
C LYS A 22 -10.16 -4.32 16.88
N GLU A 23 -10.96 -4.47 17.94
CA GLU A 23 -11.29 -5.76 18.54
C GLU A 23 -12.02 -6.67 17.54
N LEU A 24 -12.87 -6.10 16.68
CA LEU A 24 -13.57 -6.85 15.64
C LEU A 24 -12.58 -7.36 14.59
N VAL A 25 -11.70 -6.49 14.09
CA VAL A 25 -10.68 -6.86 13.09
C VAL A 25 -9.72 -7.91 13.65
N GLN A 26 -9.25 -7.71 14.88
CA GLN A 26 -8.39 -8.66 15.59
C GLN A 26 -9.08 -10.01 15.77
N SER A 27 -10.36 -10.04 16.15
CA SER A 27 -11.10 -11.30 16.33
C SER A 27 -11.22 -12.11 15.02
N LEU A 28 -11.34 -11.42 13.87
CA LEU A 28 -11.44 -12.05 12.56
C LEU A 28 -10.08 -12.52 12.03
N CYS A 29 -9.02 -11.75 12.27
CA CYS A 29 -7.71 -11.99 11.66
C CYS A 29 -6.73 -12.76 12.57
N SER A 30 -6.94 -12.80 13.88
CA SER A 30 -6.01 -13.42 14.85
C SER A 30 -5.76 -14.92 14.63
N LYS A 31 -6.67 -15.61 13.95
CA LYS A 31 -6.53 -17.05 13.63
C LYS A 31 -5.68 -17.29 12.37
N ILE A 32 -5.32 -16.23 11.64
CA ILE A 32 -4.57 -16.32 10.39
C ILE A 32 -3.07 -16.39 10.76
N PRO A 33 -2.35 -17.48 10.39
CA PRO A 33 -0.93 -17.61 10.74
C PRO A 33 -0.09 -16.45 10.18
N GLY A 34 0.90 -15.97 10.93
CA GLY A 34 1.79 -14.89 10.46
C GLY A 34 1.19 -13.49 10.46
N VAL A 35 -0.06 -13.31 10.93
CA VAL A 35 -0.68 -12.00 11.13
C VAL A 35 -0.41 -11.50 12.54
N THR A 36 0.21 -10.32 12.65
CA THR A 36 0.30 -9.53 13.88
C THR A 36 -0.44 -8.21 13.73
N PHE A 37 -0.53 -7.42 14.80
CA PHE A 37 -1.31 -6.19 14.82
C PHE A 37 -0.51 -5.03 15.38
N ALA A 38 -0.68 -3.87 14.76
CA ALA A 38 -0.22 -2.58 15.27
C ALA A 38 -1.42 -1.67 15.48
N GLU A 39 -1.45 -0.89 16.55
CA GLU A 39 -2.57 0.00 16.83
C GLU A 39 -2.25 1.45 16.43
N GLN A 40 -3.01 1.99 15.49
CA GLN A 40 -3.07 3.43 15.25
C GLN A 40 -4.16 4.04 16.15
N LYS A 41 -3.75 4.54 17.32
CA LYS A 41 -4.67 5.17 18.30
C LYS A 41 -5.33 6.44 17.77
N GLU A 42 -4.57 7.24 17.02
CA GLU A 42 -5.02 8.50 16.42
C GLU A 42 -4.87 8.47 14.90
N GLN A 43 -5.92 8.86 14.17
CA GLN A 43 -5.97 8.80 12.71
C GLN A 43 -5.24 9.99 12.08
N LEU A 44 -3.91 10.01 12.22
CA LEU A 44 -3.03 11.08 11.71
C LEU A 44 -2.55 10.82 10.26
N GLY A 45 -3.23 9.94 9.53
CA GLY A 45 -2.93 9.62 8.12
C GLY A 45 -2.18 8.30 7.90
N THR A 46 -1.94 7.98 6.63
CA THR A 46 -1.37 6.70 6.16
C THR A 46 0.10 6.53 6.55
N ALA A 47 0.90 7.59 6.48
CA ALA A 47 2.29 7.55 6.94
C ALA A 47 2.37 7.23 8.45
N HIS A 48 1.52 7.85 9.27
CA HIS A 48 1.44 7.53 10.70
C HIS A 48 1.01 6.07 10.93
N ALA A 49 0.08 5.54 10.12
CA ALA A 49 -0.32 4.14 10.22
C ALA A 49 0.87 3.20 9.97
N LEU A 50 1.71 3.50 8.98
CA LEU A 50 2.93 2.72 8.71
C LEU A 50 3.92 2.82 9.88
N LEU A 51 4.11 4.02 10.46
CA LEU A 51 4.96 4.21 11.64
C LEU A 51 4.48 3.41 12.85
N CYS A 52 3.16 3.23 13.03
CA CYS A 52 2.64 2.37 14.10
C CYS A 52 3.11 0.91 13.98
N ALA A 53 3.46 0.44 12.77
CA ALA A 53 3.98 -0.90 12.53
C ALA A 53 5.51 -1.02 12.68
N GLU A 54 6.23 0.08 12.93
CA GLU A 54 7.70 0.11 13.01
C GLU A 54 8.25 -0.90 14.03
N THR A 55 7.62 -0.99 15.21
CA THR A 55 8.07 -1.91 16.27
C THR A 55 8.00 -3.37 15.84
N GLU A 56 7.00 -3.73 15.02
CA GLU A 56 6.91 -5.06 14.45
C GLU A 56 8.00 -5.26 13.39
N LEU A 57 8.27 -4.26 12.55
CA LEU A 57 9.19 -4.38 11.42
C LEU A 57 10.68 -4.18 11.76
N LYS A 58 11.02 -3.73 12.97
CA LYS A 58 12.40 -3.31 13.36
C LYS A 58 13.54 -4.30 13.02
N ASP A 59 13.29 -5.61 13.11
CA ASP A 59 14.29 -6.66 12.88
C ASP A 59 14.09 -7.35 11.51
N PHE A 60 13.13 -6.88 10.72
CA PHE A 60 12.84 -7.44 9.40
C PHE A 60 13.90 -6.99 8.39
N GLN A 61 14.24 -7.90 7.48
CA GLN A 61 15.19 -7.65 6.39
C GLN A 61 14.53 -8.05 5.08
N GLY A 62 14.57 -7.14 4.11
CA GLY A 62 13.96 -7.30 2.79
C GLY A 62 12.73 -6.41 2.59
N SER A 63 12.16 -6.49 1.40
CA SER A 63 11.15 -5.53 0.96
C SER A 63 9.83 -5.62 1.73
N VAL A 64 9.28 -4.46 2.08
CA VAL A 64 7.99 -4.29 2.75
C VAL A 64 6.93 -3.89 1.74
N ILE A 65 5.89 -4.72 1.60
CA ILE A 65 4.68 -4.35 0.85
C ILE A 65 3.68 -3.65 1.77
N VAL A 66 3.20 -2.49 1.35
CA VAL A 66 2.14 -1.72 2.00
C VAL A 66 0.90 -1.79 1.13
N ALA A 67 -0.22 -2.24 1.69
CA ALA A 67 -1.50 -2.35 0.99
C ALA A 67 -2.65 -1.91 1.90
N CYS A 68 -3.66 -1.26 1.33
CA CYS A 68 -4.86 -0.88 2.06
C CYS A 68 -5.78 -2.09 2.31
N GLY A 69 -6.50 -2.09 3.43
CA GLY A 69 -7.42 -3.20 3.78
C GLY A 69 -8.71 -3.24 2.94
N ASP A 70 -8.97 -2.18 2.16
CA ASP A 70 -10.20 -1.91 1.42
C ASP A 70 -10.05 -2.06 -0.11
N VAL A 71 -8.94 -2.63 -0.58
CA VAL A 71 -8.68 -2.92 -2.01
C VAL A 71 -8.78 -4.43 -2.32
N PRO A 72 -9.97 -5.05 -2.19
CA PRO A 72 -10.12 -6.51 -2.27
C PRO A 72 -9.85 -7.10 -3.66
N MET A 73 -9.79 -6.27 -4.70
CA MET A 73 -9.64 -6.71 -6.09
C MET A 73 -8.19 -6.88 -6.53
N ILE A 74 -7.22 -6.48 -5.71
CA ILE A 74 -5.80 -6.73 -6.02
C ILE A 74 -5.51 -8.21 -5.78
N THR A 75 -5.05 -8.88 -6.82
CA THR A 75 -4.81 -10.32 -6.81
C THR A 75 -3.42 -10.67 -6.28
N SER A 76 -3.23 -11.93 -5.89
CA SER A 76 -1.91 -12.46 -5.54
C SER A 76 -0.90 -12.30 -6.65
N GLU A 77 -1.33 -12.45 -7.90
CA GLU A 77 -0.47 -12.26 -9.07
C GLU A 77 0.04 -10.82 -9.15
N THR A 78 -0.85 -9.83 -9.00
CA THR A 78 -0.48 -8.41 -8.99
C THR A 78 0.52 -8.10 -7.88
N PHE A 79 0.28 -8.60 -6.66
CA PHE A 79 1.21 -8.41 -5.53
C PHE A 79 2.57 -9.07 -5.80
N SER A 80 2.59 -10.29 -6.35
CA SER A 80 3.85 -10.97 -6.69
C SER A 80 4.64 -10.22 -7.77
N ASN A 81 3.95 -9.66 -8.76
CA ASN A 81 4.56 -8.94 -9.87
C ASN A 81 5.19 -7.62 -9.44
N ILE A 82 4.51 -6.82 -8.59
CA ILE A 82 5.10 -5.56 -8.11
C ILE A 82 6.33 -5.82 -7.23
N VAL A 83 6.30 -6.83 -6.36
CA VAL A 83 7.47 -7.20 -5.54
C VAL A 83 8.62 -7.70 -6.42
N LYS A 84 8.32 -8.49 -7.45
CA LYS A 84 9.32 -8.94 -8.42
C LYS A 84 9.97 -7.76 -9.14
N GLN A 85 9.17 -6.85 -9.71
CA GLN A 85 9.67 -5.66 -10.41
C GLN A 85 10.51 -4.77 -9.49
N HIS A 86 10.08 -4.56 -8.26
CA HIS A 86 10.82 -3.81 -7.25
C HIS A 86 12.23 -4.38 -7.03
N LYS A 87 12.32 -5.70 -6.81
CA LYS A 87 13.59 -6.39 -6.56
C LYS A 87 14.49 -6.48 -7.79
N GLU A 88 13.94 -6.80 -8.96
CA GLU A 88 14.72 -6.94 -10.20
C GLU A 88 15.37 -5.65 -10.67
N ASN A 89 14.77 -4.49 -10.33
CA ASN A 89 15.28 -3.18 -10.70
C ASN A 89 15.95 -2.43 -9.53
N GLU A 90 16.07 -3.06 -8.36
CA GLU A 90 16.71 -2.49 -7.17
C GLU A 90 16.14 -1.10 -6.79
N PHE A 91 14.82 -0.93 -6.92
CA PHE A 91 14.16 0.33 -6.60
C PHE A 91 14.05 0.52 -5.09
N SER A 92 14.31 1.72 -4.57
CA SER A 92 14.05 2.02 -3.15
C SER A 92 12.54 2.09 -2.82
N ALA A 93 11.71 2.41 -3.81
CA ALA A 93 10.27 2.44 -3.69
C ALA A 93 9.61 2.09 -5.02
N THR A 94 8.51 1.36 -4.96
CA THR A 94 7.67 1.04 -6.12
C THR A 94 6.21 1.26 -5.75
N VAL A 95 5.47 1.99 -6.58
CA VAL A 95 4.03 2.24 -6.40
C VAL A 95 3.25 1.49 -7.47
N LEU A 96 2.16 0.83 -7.06
CA LEU A 96 1.18 0.30 -7.99
C LEU A 96 0.27 1.45 -8.43
N SER A 97 0.29 1.77 -9.73
CA SER A 97 -0.63 2.74 -10.33
C SER A 97 -1.68 2.05 -11.20
N ALA A 98 -2.72 2.80 -11.56
CA ALA A 98 -3.73 2.36 -12.52
C ALA A 98 -4.18 3.54 -13.39
N VAL A 99 -4.61 3.29 -14.62
CA VAL A 99 -5.24 4.32 -15.46
C VAL A 99 -6.75 4.12 -15.43
N VAL A 100 -7.49 5.15 -15.04
CA VAL A 100 -8.95 5.10 -14.88
C VAL A 100 -9.64 6.25 -15.64
N GLU A 101 -10.87 6.02 -16.09
CA GLU A 101 -11.65 7.06 -16.79
C GLU A 101 -12.12 8.20 -15.87
N LYS A 102 -12.30 7.90 -14.57
CA LYS A 102 -12.83 8.85 -13.57
C LYS A 102 -11.88 8.89 -12.37
N PRO A 103 -10.83 9.72 -12.41
CA PRO A 103 -9.79 9.73 -11.38
C PRO A 103 -10.15 10.57 -10.14
N THR A 104 -11.31 11.24 -10.13
CA THR A 104 -11.75 12.10 -9.02
C THR A 104 -11.68 11.38 -7.68
N GLY A 105 -10.96 11.98 -6.72
CA GLY A 105 -10.81 11.47 -5.35
C GLY A 105 -9.54 10.66 -5.11
N TYR A 106 -8.78 10.32 -6.16
CA TYR A 106 -7.51 9.61 -6.03
C TYR A 106 -6.30 10.56 -6.10
N GLY A 107 -5.16 10.15 -5.54
CA GLY A 107 -3.89 10.83 -5.82
C GLY A 107 -3.44 10.61 -7.27
N ARG A 108 -2.86 11.62 -7.91
CA ARG A 108 -2.34 11.58 -9.28
C ARG A 108 -0.86 11.22 -9.31
N ILE A 109 -0.49 10.30 -10.19
CA ILE A 109 0.92 9.97 -10.44
C ILE A 109 1.50 11.02 -11.38
N ILE A 110 2.49 11.77 -10.90
CA ILE A 110 3.22 12.74 -11.72
C ILE A 110 4.49 12.06 -12.22
N ARG A 111 4.69 12.11 -13.55
CA ARG A 111 5.88 11.57 -14.21
C ARG A 111 6.67 12.66 -14.92
N ASN A 112 7.99 12.51 -14.93
CA ASN A 112 8.85 13.34 -15.78
C ASN A 112 8.87 12.81 -17.24
N SER A 113 9.59 13.50 -18.12
CA SER A 113 9.74 13.12 -19.53
C SER A 113 10.43 11.77 -19.74
N SER A 114 11.18 11.28 -18.76
CA SER A 114 11.83 9.97 -18.77
C SER A 114 10.91 8.84 -18.29
N GLY A 115 9.68 9.17 -17.86
CA GLY A 115 8.70 8.22 -17.35
C GLY A 115 8.85 7.88 -15.87
N GLU A 116 9.77 8.53 -15.15
CA GLU A 116 9.99 8.30 -13.72
C GLU A 116 8.92 9.01 -12.89
N VAL A 117 8.45 8.38 -11.82
CA VAL A 117 7.51 8.99 -10.87
C VAL A 117 8.25 10.05 -10.06
N THR A 118 7.80 11.29 -10.13
CA THR A 118 8.40 12.42 -9.39
C THR A 118 7.57 12.83 -8.18
N ALA A 119 6.26 12.62 -8.22
CA ALA A 119 5.36 12.94 -7.12
C ALA A 119 4.06 12.13 -7.19
N ILE A 120 3.38 12.07 -6.04
CA ILE A 120 1.97 11.72 -5.95
C ILE A 120 1.26 12.92 -5.34
N VAL A 121 0.28 13.48 -6.05
CA VAL A 121 -0.45 14.68 -5.60
C VAL A 121 -1.89 14.30 -5.31
N GLU A 122 -2.34 14.52 -4.07
CA GLU A 122 -3.70 14.19 -3.64
C GLU A 122 -4.74 15.07 -4.35
N GLU A 123 -5.95 14.54 -4.59
CA GLU A 123 -7.02 15.26 -5.30
C GLU A 123 -7.30 16.66 -4.73
N LYS A 124 -7.23 16.80 -3.40
CA LYS A 124 -7.48 18.06 -2.68
C LYS A 124 -6.38 19.10 -2.91
N ASP A 125 -5.16 18.65 -3.20
CA ASP A 125 -3.97 19.46 -3.37
C ASP A 125 -3.59 19.63 -4.85
N SER A 126 -4.27 18.90 -5.75
CA SER A 126 -4.01 18.89 -7.19
C SER A 126 -4.46 20.19 -7.86
N SER A 127 -3.64 20.71 -8.77
CA SER A 127 -4.00 21.78 -9.70
C SER A 127 -5.09 21.36 -10.69
N ALA A 128 -5.63 22.33 -11.45
CA ALA A 128 -6.62 22.02 -12.48
C ALA A 128 -6.04 21.12 -13.58
N GLU A 129 -4.75 21.32 -13.91
CA GLU A 129 -4.02 20.53 -14.89
C GLU A 129 -3.71 19.12 -14.37
N GLU A 130 -3.28 18.99 -13.12
CA GLU A 130 -3.00 17.70 -12.50
C GLU A 130 -4.26 16.83 -12.40
N LYS A 131 -5.42 17.44 -12.14
CA LYS A 131 -6.70 16.73 -12.09
C LYS A 131 -7.09 16.04 -13.40
N LEU A 132 -6.53 16.45 -14.54
CA LEU A 132 -6.73 15.83 -15.86
C LEU A 132 -5.92 14.54 -16.04
N ILE A 133 -4.95 14.26 -15.16
CA ILE A 133 -4.17 13.03 -15.20
C ILE A 133 -5.08 11.86 -14.82
N ASN A 134 -5.11 10.83 -15.66
CA ASN A 134 -5.91 9.63 -15.45
C ASN A 134 -5.15 8.49 -14.76
N GLU A 135 -3.83 8.61 -14.62
CA GLU A 135 -3.01 7.68 -13.85
C GLU A 135 -3.11 8.02 -12.36
N ILE A 136 -3.64 7.06 -11.59
CA ILE A 136 -3.93 7.22 -10.17
C ILE A 136 -3.04 6.34 -9.30
N ASN A 137 -2.85 6.80 -8.07
CA ASN A 137 -2.26 6.05 -6.98
C ASN A 137 -3.27 5.06 -6.41
N THR A 138 -2.93 3.77 -6.40
CA THR A 138 -3.80 2.72 -5.82
C THR A 138 -3.63 2.58 -4.30
N GLY A 139 -2.65 3.26 -3.70
CA GLY A 139 -2.31 3.14 -2.28
C GLY A 139 -1.53 1.86 -1.94
N THR A 140 -1.04 1.13 -2.95
CA THR A 140 -0.19 -0.05 -2.76
C THR A 140 1.25 0.26 -3.15
N TYR A 141 2.18 -0.06 -2.26
CA TYR A 141 3.60 0.25 -2.40
C TYR A 141 4.47 -0.94 -2.01
N VAL A 142 5.71 -0.95 -2.51
CA VAL A 142 6.79 -1.79 -2.03
C VAL A 142 7.99 -0.90 -1.72
N PHE A 143 8.56 -1.05 -0.54
CA PHE A 143 9.76 -0.35 -0.08
C PHE A 143 10.87 -1.36 0.21
N ASP A 144 12.12 -0.93 0.07
CA ASP A 144 13.29 -1.67 0.57
C ASP A 144 13.44 -1.54 2.10
#